data_AF-A0A8I3B396-F1
#
_entry.id   AF-A0A8I3B396-F1
#
_cell.length_a   1.000
_cell.length_b   1.000
_cell.length_c   1.000
_cell.angle_alpha   90.00
_cell.angle_beta   90.00
_cell.angle_gamma   90.00
#
_symmetry.space_group_name_H-M   'P 1'
#
loop_
_entity.id
_entity.type
_entity.pdbx_description
1 polymer ?
#
loop_
_entity_poly.entity_id
_entity_poly.type
_entity_poly.pdbx_seq_one_letter_code
_entity_poly.pdbx_strand_id
1 'polypeptide(L)'
;MPCFDHMCPGFVQVSTSVGIGGRIEPVSTYNGDQYEITVTISKDPKTGNWWLAYGRDKKPLGYWPPSIFTYMNEKASACFWGGQVHGPTVQLHLPELGSGHWAATGPGKAAYVRSIKVINKDSQYFIPGTHNTFSGSTRPFCYDAGDIRFNDDGARLLYGGPGNCTK
;
A
#
# COMPACT_ATOMS: atom_id res chain seq x y z
N MET A 1 16.27 10.91 4.40
CA MET A 1 14.85 11.26 4.53
C MET A 1 14.03 10.21 3.78
N PRO A 2 12.89 9.76 4.32
CA PRO A 2 11.93 8.98 3.53
C PRO A 2 11.45 9.79 2.32
N CYS A 3 11.29 9.12 1.18
CA CYS A 3 10.95 9.69 -0.12
C CYS A 3 9.47 9.41 -0.38
N PHE A 4 8.66 10.47 -0.47
CA PHE A 4 7.23 10.39 -0.73
C PHE A 4 6.90 11.17 -2.00
N ASP A 5 6.04 10.58 -2.83
CA ASP A 5 5.53 11.20 -4.04
C ASP A 5 6.65 11.83 -4.90
N HIS A 6 6.46 13.09 -5.31
CA HIS A 6 7.43 13.87 -6.08
C HIS A 6 8.35 14.75 -5.22
N MET A 7 8.33 14.60 -3.89
CA MET A 7 9.20 15.35 -2.98
C MET A 7 10.68 14.91 -3.08
N CYS A 8 10.96 13.88 -3.88
CA CYS A 8 12.26 13.30 -4.10
C CYS A 8 12.41 12.90 -5.56
N PRO A 9 13.63 13.02 -6.12
CA PRO A 9 13.91 12.48 -7.44
C PRO A 9 13.88 10.95 -7.39
N GLY A 10 13.38 10.32 -8.44
CA GLY A 10 13.49 8.87 -8.62
C GLY A 10 12.31 8.22 -9.33
N PHE A 11 11.10 8.80 -9.20
CA PHE A 11 9.96 8.37 -10.00
C PHE A 11 9.83 9.20 -11.27
N VAL A 12 9.71 8.53 -12.41
CA VAL A 12 9.43 9.16 -13.71
C VAL A 12 7.96 8.97 -14.00
N GLN A 13 7.17 10.03 -13.80
CA GLN A 13 5.75 10.01 -14.14
C GLN A 13 5.56 10.10 -15.66
N VAL A 14 4.71 9.23 -16.20
CA VAL A 14 4.37 9.16 -17.63
C VAL A 14 2.91 9.51 -17.86
N SER A 15 2.03 9.19 -16.91
CA SER A 15 0.61 9.56 -17.00
C SER A 15 0.41 11.06 -16.76
N THR A 16 -0.43 11.67 -17.60
CA THR A 16 -0.91 13.05 -17.44
C THR A 16 -2.27 13.12 -16.75
N SER A 17 -2.94 11.98 -16.52
CA SER A 17 -4.31 11.95 -16.00
C SER A 17 -4.39 11.75 -14.48
N VAL A 18 -3.38 11.12 -13.88
CA VAL A 18 -3.34 10.79 -12.46
C VAL A 18 -1.92 11.01 -11.94
N GLY A 19 -1.78 11.79 -10.88
CA GLY A 19 -0.51 12.03 -10.19
C GLY A 19 -0.36 11.18 -8.95
N ILE A 20 0.88 10.78 -8.63
CA ILE A 20 1.23 10.24 -7.32
C ILE A 20 0.99 11.31 -6.24
N GLY A 21 0.54 10.90 -5.06
CA GLY A 21 0.14 11.79 -3.96
C GLY A 21 -1.29 12.33 -4.11
N GLY A 22 -1.98 11.98 -5.19
CA GLY A 22 -3.39 12.34 -5.38
C GLY A 22 -4.32 11.68 -4.36
N ARG A 23 -5.40 12.37 -4.02
CA ARG A 23 -6.47 11.83 -3.16
C ARG A 23 -7.39 10.92 -3.97
N ILE A 24 -7.76 9.78 -3.38
CA ILE A 24 -8.82 8.93 -3.92
C ILE A 24 -10.15 9.65 -3.69
N GLU A 25 -10.88 9.91 -4.78
CA GLU A 25 -12.21 10.48 -4.74
C GLU A 25 -13.17 9.59 -5.54
N PRO A 26 -14.39 9.33 -5.03
CA PRO A 26 -14.88 9.73 -3.69
C PRO A 26 -14.19 8.94 -2.56
N VAL A 27 -14.25 9.49 -1.34
CA VAL A 27 -13.75 8.81 -0.13
C VAL A 27 -14.79 7.89 0.50
N SER A 28 -14.33 6.77 1.07
CA SER A 28 -15.19 5.82 1.79
C SER A 28 -15.84 6.45 3.03
N THR A 29 -17.03 5.98 3.38
CA THR A 29 -17.77 6.40 4.57
C THR A 29 -17.88 5.25 5.58
N TYR A 30 -17.77 5.55 6.87
CA TYR A 30 -17.91 4.55 7.94
C TYR A 30 -19.30 3.88 7.87
N ASN A 31 -19.34 2.55 7.77
CA ASN A 31 -20.55 1.74 7.55
C ASN A 31 -21.37 2.13 6.29
N GLY A 32 -20.76 2.79 5.32
CA GLY A 32 -21.40 3.22 4.08
C GLY A 32 -20.64 2.75 2.85
N ASP A 33 -20.76 3.53 1.78
CA ASP A 33 -20.07 3.26 0.52
C ASP A 33 -18.55 3.17 0.72
N GLN A 34 -17.95 2.14 0.12
CA GLN A 34 -16.53 1.89 0.16
C GLN A 34 -15.94 2.08 -1.24
N TYR A 35 -14.89 2.88 -1.33
CA TYR A 35 -14.17 3.18 -2.55
C TYR A 35 -12.71 2.75 -2.43
N GLU A 36 -12.15 2.34 -3.55
CA GLU A 36 -10.80 1.78 -3.61
C GLU A 36 -10.20 1.97 -4.99
N ILE A 37 -8.89 1.75 -5.07
CA ILE A 37 -8.14 1.78 -6.32
C ILE A 37 -7.38 0.47 -6.49
N THR A 38 -7.15 0.09 -7.74
CA THR A 38 -6.27 -1.04 -8.06
C THR A 38 -4.90 -0.50 -8.41
N VAL A 39 -3.87 -1.01 -7.73
CA VAL A 39 -2.48 -0.64 -7.97
C VAL A 39 -1.68 -1.89 -8.30
N THR A 40 -0.79 -1.79 -9.29
CA THR A 40 0.14 -2.85 -9.66
C THR A 40 1.56 -2.29 -9.71
N ILE A 41 2.49 -2.97 -9.05
CA ILE A 41 3.92 -2.71 -9.19
C ILE A 41 4.55 -3.95 -9.84
N SER A 42 5.23 -3.75 -10.96
CA SER A 42 5.85 -4.84 -11.72
C SER A 42 7.19 -4.41 -12.30
N LYS A 43 8.17 -5.30 -12.29
CA LYS A 43 9.45 -5.06 -12.94
C LYS A 43 9.38 -5.45 -14.41
N ASP A 44 9.75 -4.54 -15.31
CA ASP A 44 9.90 -4.84 -16.73
C ASP A 44 11.21 -5.61 -16.97
N PRO A 45 11.17 -6.85 -17.47
CA PRO A 45 12.37 -7.64 -17.72
C PRO A 45 13.25 -7.08 -18.84
N LYS A 46 12.73 -6.22 -19.72
CA LYS A 46 13.49 -5.63 -20.83
C LYS A 46 14.31 -4.43 -20.38
N THR A 47 13.69 -3.49 -19.68
CA THR A 47 14.34 -2.24 -19.26
C THR A 47 14.90 -2.30 -17.84
N GLY A 48 14.44 -3.24 -17.02
CA GLY A 48 14.74 -3.29 -15.58
C GLY A 48 13.95 -2.29 -14.75
N ASN A 49 13.11 -1.46 -15.37
CA ASN A 49 12.30 -0.45 -14.67
C ASN A 49 11.23 -1.11 -13.80
N TRP A 50 11.01 -0.55 -12.60
CA TRP A 50 9.86 -0.87 -11.77
C TRP A 50 8.69 0.02 -12.16
N TRP A 51 7.69 -0.55 -12.80
CA TRP A 51 6.50 0.17 -13.24
C TRP A 51 5.43 0.21 -12.16
N LEU A 52 4.83 1.39 -12.00
CA LEU A 52 3.60 1.60 -11.25
C LEU A 52 2.45 1.77 -12.25
N ALA A 53 1.41 0.97 -12.09
CA ALA A 53 0.19 1.05 -12.88
C ALA A 53 -1.04 1.18 -11.97
N TYR A 54 -2.07 1.83 -12.50
CA TYR A 54 -3.31 2.15 -11.81
C TYR A 54 -4.53 1.65 -12.60
N GLY A 55 -5.56 1.25 -11.87
CA GLY A 55 -6.82 0.78 -12.43
C GLY A 55 -6.77 -0.69 -12.83
N ARG A 56 -7.95 -1.25 -13.11
CA ARG A 56 -8.09 -2.66 -13.49
C ARG A 56 -7.47 -2.97 -14.85
N ASP A 57 -7.40 -1.96 -15.71
CA ASP A 57 -6.75 -1.99 -17.02
C ASP A 57 -5.24 -1.69 -16.96
N LYS A 58 -4.68 -1.49 -15.75
CA LYS A 58 -3.24 -1.30 -15.50
C LYS A 58 -2.65 -0.17 -16.33
N LYS A 59 -3.32 0.99 -16.36
CA LYS A 59 -2.77 2.19 -17.01
C LYS A 59 -1.44 2.57 -16.36
N PRO A 60 -0.35 2.72 -17.13
CA PRO A 60 0.95 3.08 -16.57
C PRO A 60 0.88 4.49 -15.98
N LEU A 61 1.20 4.62 -14.69
CA LEU A 61 1.40 5.92 -14.05
C LEU A 61 2.81 6.44 -14.29
N GLY A 62 3.79 5.53 -14.25
CA GLY A 62 5.21 5.85 -14.40
C GLY A 62 6.08 4.74 -13.85
N TYR A 63 7.37 5.02 -13.66
CA TYR A 63 8.34 4.01 -13.25
C TYR A 63 9.49 4.55 -12.41
N TRP A 64 10.12 3.66 -11.66
CA TRP A 64 11.41 3.87 -11.02
C TRP A 64 12.53 3.20 -11.84
N PRO A 65 13.57 3.93 -12.27
CA PRO A 65 14.71 3.35 -12.98
C PRO A 65 15.49 2.36 -12.10
N PRO A 66 16.11 1.30 -12.64
CA PRO A 66 16.89 0.36 -11.83
C PRO A 66 18.10 1.02 -11.16
N SER A 67 18.64 2.09 -11.74
CA SER A 67 19.83 2.80 -11.25
C SER A 67 19.67 3.45 -9.87
N ILE A 68 18.43 3.71 -9.41
CA ILE A 68 18.20 4.27 -8.07
C ILE A 68 18.18 3.19 -6.97
N PHE A 69 18.16 1.90 -7.36
CA PHE A 69 18.06 0.80 -6.41
C PHE A 69 19.40 0.10 -6.23
N THR A 70 19.79 -0.07 -4.98
CA THR A 70 20.88 -0.95 -4.56
C THR A 70 20.38 -2.38 -4.36
N TYR A 71 19.33 -2.56 -3.55
CA TYR A 71 18.84 -3.89 -3.16
C TYR A 71 17.70 -4.43 -4.04
N MET A 72 16.89 -3.54 -4.63
CA MET A 72 15.74 -3.92 -5.47
C MET A 72 16.04 -3.85 -6.97
N ASN A 73 17.32 -3.78 -7.36
CA ASN A 73 17.68 -3.70 -8.77
C ASN A 73 17.26 -4.96 -9.52
N GLU A 74 17.47 -6.14 -8.94
CA GLU A 74 17.13 -7.41 -9.56
C GLU A 74 15.70 -7.87 -9.25
N LYS A 75 15.32 -7.88 -7.97
CA LYS A 75 14.04 -8.37 -7.45
C LYS A 75 13.70 -7.71 -6.11
N ALA A 76 12.43 -7.81 -5.72
CA ALA A 76 12.02 -7.55 -4.35
C ALA A 76 12.17 -8.83 -3.50
N SER A 77 12.62 -8.68 -2.25
CA SER A 77 12.69 -9.77 -1.26
C SER A 77 11.50 -9.77 -0.30
N ALA A 78 10.81 -8.65 -0.18
CA ALA A 78 9.62 -8.46 0.65
C ALA A 78 8.65 -7.49 -0.04
N CYS A 79 7.37 -7.59 0.30
CA CYS A 79 6.32 -6.69 -0.15
C CYS A 79 5.49 -6.28 1.07
N PHE A 80 5.09 -5.01 1.11
CA PHE A 80 4.37 -4.44 2.25
C PHE A 80 3.06 -3.82 1.77
N TRP A 81 2.00 -4.05 2.53
CA TRP A 81 0.68 -3.44 2.36
C TRP A 81 0.19 -2.98 3.71
N GLY A 82 -0.55 -1.88 3.75
CA GLY A 82 -1.09 -1.31 4.98
C GLY A 82 -1.13 0.20 4.89
N GLY A 83 -0.86 0.84 6.01
CA GLY A 83 -0.83 2.29 6.12
C GLY A 83 0.42 2.79 6.85
N GLN A 84 0.77 4.05 6.59
CA GLN A 84 1.90 4.71 7.20
C GLN A 84 1.47 6.09 7.71
N VAL A 85 1.87 6.40 8.94
CA VAL A 85 1.77 7.74 9.50
C VAL A 85 3.16 8.37 9.49
N HIS A 86 3.28 9.54 8.86
CA HIS A 86 4.51 10.31 8.83
C HIS A 86 4.20 11.81 8.82
N GLY A 87 5.06 12.61 9.42
CA GLY A 87 4.92 14.06 9.45
C GLY A 87 5.70 14.72 10.58
N PRO A 88 5.94 16.04 10.50
CA PRO A 88 6.78 16.76 11.46
C PRO A 88 6.16 16.79 12.88
N THR A 89 4.83 16.69 12.98
CA THR A 89 4.09 16.78 14.24
C THR A 89 3.70 15.43 14.82
N VAL A 90 4.01 14.32 14.16
CA VAL A 90 3.61 12.95 14.57
C VAL A 90 4.14 12.56 15.94
N GLN A 91 5.21 13.19 16.42
CA GLN A 91 5.70 12.95 17.79
C GLN A 91 4.84 13.63 18.86
N LEU A 92 4.16 14.74 18.52
CA LEU A 92 3.34 15.53 19.42
C LEU A 92 1.85 15.14 19.34
N HIS A 93 1.36 14.95 18.12
CA HIS A 93 -0.03 14.64 17.84
C HIS A 93 -0.07 13.55 16.77
N LEU A 94 -0.51 12.36 17.18
CA LEU A 94 -0.62 11.23 16.28
C LEU A 94 -1.95 11.28 15.55
N PRO A 95 -1.94 11.42 14.22
CA PRO A 95 -3.16 11.43 13.46
C PRO A 95 -3.79 10.04 13.44
N GLU A 96 -5.07 10.01 13.10
CA GLU A 96 -5.76 8.78 12.76
C GLU A 96 -5.12 8.12 11.53
N LEU A 97 -5.05 6.78 11.55
CA LEU A 97 -4.64 5.99 10.40
C LEU A 97 -5.87 5.36 9.74
N GLY A 98 -5.98 5.49 8.41
CA GLY A 98 -7.11 4.95 7.66
C GLY A 98 -8.39 5.70 8.05
N SER A 99 -9.36 4.97 8.62
CA SER A 99 -10.60 5.54 9.14
C SER A 99 -10.53 5.98 10.62
N GLY A 100 -9.38 5.87 11.28
CA GLY A 100 -9.25 6.11 12.72
C GLY A 100 -9.69 4.94 13.61
N HIS A 101 -10.14 3.84 13.01
CA HIS A 101 -10.63 2.66 13.73
C HIS A 101 -9.68 1.46 13.60
N TRP A 102 -9.63 0.66 14.66
CA TRP A 102 -8.87 -0.58 14.71
C TRP A 102 -9.32 -1.59 13.65
N ALA A 103 -8.40 -2.42 13.17
CA ALA A 103 -8.65 -3.53 12.25
C ALA A 103 -9.75 -4.47 12.76
N ALA A 104 -9.81 -4.68 14.09
CA ALA A 104 -10.83 -5.49 14.75
C ALA A 104 -12.28 -4.96 14.57
N THR A 105 -12.46 -3.69 14.20
CA THR A 105 -13.81 -3.14 13.93
C THR A 105 -14.43 -3.74 12.66
N GLY A 106 -13.60 -4.28 11.76
CA GLY A 106 -14.03 -5.08 10.62
C GLY A 106 -14.30 -4.30 9.33
N PRO A 107 -14.72 -5.00 8.25
CA PRO A 107 -14.97 -4.41 6.94
C PRO A 107 -16.06 -3.34 6.97
N GLY A 108 -15.92 -2.32 6.12
CA GLY A 108 -16.83 -1.16 6.07
C GLY A 108 -16.58 -0.14 7.18
N LYS A 109 -15.73 -0.46 8.16
CA LYS A 109 -15.37 0.41 9.29
C LYS A 109 -13.88 0.69 9.32
N ALA A 110 -13.06 -0.35 9.31
CA ALA A 110 -11.61 -0.25 9.21
C ALA A 110 -11.17 -0.01 7.76
N ALA A 111 -10.03 0.66 7.59
CA ALA A 111 -9.37 0.73 6.28
C ALA A 111 -8.82 -0.65 5.89
N TYR A 112 -8.68 -0.89 4.59
CA TYR A 112 -8.27 -2.19 4.08
C TYR A 112 -7.39 -2.11 2.85
N VAL A 113 -6.63 -3.18 2.63
CA VAL A 113 -6.05 -3.53 1.34
C VAL A 113 -6.56 -4.92 0.99
N ARG A 114 -7.07 -5.10 -0.23
CA ARG A 114 -7.59 -6.39 -0.71
C ARG A 114 -7.03 -6.78 -2.06
N SER A 115 -7.33 -8.01 -2.48
CA SER A 115 -6.84 -8.58 -3.74
C SER A 115 -5.31 -8.55 -3.83
N ILE A 116 -4.66 -8.75 -2.68
CA ILE A 116 -3.20 -8.78 -2.56
C ILE A 116 -2.68 -10.03 -3.28
N LYS A 117 -1.82 -9.79 -4.26
CA LYS A 117 -1.10 -10.80 -5.05
C LYS A 117 0.33 -10.31 -5.26
N VAL A 118 1.26 -11.24 -5.43
CA VAL A 118 2.66 -10.97 -5.75
C VAL A 118 2.93 -11.42 -7.17
N ILE A 119 3.77 -10.67 -7.90
CA ILE A 119 4.20 -11.01 -9.25
C ILE A 119 5.56 -11.67 -9.18
N ASN A 120 5.68 -12.89 -9.72
CA ASN A 120 6.97 -13.60 -9.80
C ASN A 120 7.79 -13.15 -11.02
N LYS A 121 9.00 -13.71 -11.17
CA LYS A 121 9.90 -13.42 -12.30
C LYS A 121 9.29 -13.74 -13.68
N ASP A 122 8.33 -14.65 -13.74
CA ASP A 122 7.65 -15.09 -14.96
C ASP A 122 6.39 -14.24 -15.24
N SER A 123 6.24 -13.10 -14.55
CA SER A 123 5.09 -12.19 -14.63
C SER A 123 3.75 -12.81 -14.22
N GLN A 124 3.78 -13.89 -13.43
CA GLN A 124 2.59 -14.56 -12.93
C GLN A 124 2.19 -14.03 -11.55
N TYR A 125 0.89 -13.87 -11.35
CA TYR A 125 0.31 -13.47 -10.06
C TYR A 125 0.11 -14.70 -9.20
N PHE A 126 0.54 -14.63 -7.95
CA PHE A 126 0.22 -15.64 -6.95
C PHE A 126 -0.20 -14.99 -5.64
N ILE A 127 -0.98 -15.72 -4.86
CA ILE A 127 -1.42 -15.29 -3.54
C ILE A 127 -0.30 -15.66 -2.56
N PRO A 128 0.23 -14.71 -1.77
CA PRO A 128 1.26 -15.04 -0.78
C PRO A 128 0.69 -16.07 0.22
N GLY A 129 1.48 -17.09 0.55
CA GLY A 129 1.06 -18.13 1.50
C GLY A 129 1.00 -17.59 2.94
N THR A 130 0.21 -18.25 3.80
CA THR A 130 0.05 -17.90 5.22
C THR A 130 1.39 -17.90 5.98
N HIS A 131 2.27 -18.86 5.69
CA HIS A 131 3.60 -18.95 6.32
C HIS A 131 4.56 -17.82 5.95
N ASN A 132 4.29 -17.11 4.85
CA ASN A 132 5.13 -16.03 4.33
C ASN A 132 4.47 -14.65 4.50
N THR A 133 3.37 -14.58 5.24
CA THR A 133 2.58 -13.36 5.43
C THR A 133 2.50 -13.04 6.91
N PHE A 134 2.93 -11.83 7.27
CA PHE A 134 2.92 -11.35 8.66
C PHE A 134 2.26 -9.97 8.70
N SER A 135 1.50 -9.69 9.75
CA SER A 135 1.03 -8.34 10.06
C SER A 135 1.68 -7.84 11.36
N GLY A 136 1.78 -6.53 11.47
CA GLY A 136 2.35 -5.90 12.65
C GLY A 136 2.20 -4.39 12.58
N SER A 137 2.48 -3.75 13.70
CA SER A 137 2.51 -2.30 13.84
C SER A 137 3.78 -1.90 14.57
N THR A 138 4.43 -0.84 14.09
CA THR A 138 5.57 -0.24 14.78
C THR A 138 5.14 0.54 16.03
N ARG A 139 3.83 0.83 16.17
CA ARG A 139 3.22 1.52 17.31
C ARG A 139 1.90 0.83 17.70
N PRO A 140 1.95 -0.38 18.28
CA PRO A 140 0.76 -1.22 18.48
C PRO A 140 -0.30 -0.65 19.42
N PHE A 141 0.05 0.29 20.30
CA PHE A 141 -0.92 1.00 21.15
C PHE A 141 -1.70 2.10 20.43
N CYS A 142 -1.33 2.42 19.19
CA CYS A 142 -1.91 3.54 18.44
C CYS A 142 -2.54 3.07 17.13
N TYR A 143 -1.95 2.04 16.51
CA TYR A 143 -2.37 1.48 15.23
C TYR A 143 -2.22 -0.04 15.22
N ASP A 144 -3.08 -0.72 14.48
CA ASP A 144 -3.02 -2.15 14.24
C ASP A 144 -3.17 -2.50 12.75
N ALA A 145 -2.79 -3.73 12.43
CA ALA A 145 -2.95 -4.34 11.12
C ALA A 145 -3.22 -5.84 11.35
N GLY A 146 -4.35 -6.34 10.85
CA GLY A 146 -4.83 -7.69 11.16
C GLY A 146 -6.03 -8.13 10.30
N ASP A 147 -6.77 -9.12 10.79
CA ASP A 147 -7.84 -9.81 10.03
C ASP A 147 -7.37 -10.24 8.62
N ILE A 148 -6.17 -10.84 8.56
CA ILE A 148 -5.63 -11.31 7.29
C ILE A 148 -6.47 -12.50 6.81
N ARG A 149 -7.07 -12.37 5.63
CA ARG A 149 -7.86 -13.44 5.00
C ARG A 149 -7.32 -13.77 3.63
N PHE A 150 -7.42 -15.04 3.25
CA PHE A 150 -6.96 -15.56 1.97
C PHE A 150 -8.15 -16.18 1.25
N ASN A 151 -8.47 -15.65 0.08
CA ASN A 151 -9.54 -16.13 -0.79
C ASN A 151 -8.96 -16.34 -2.20
N ASP A 152 -9.71 -16.95 -3.10
CA ASP A 152 -9.27 -17.18 -4.50
C ASP A 152 -8.90 -15.87 -5.25
N ASP A 153 -9.50 -14.75 -4.83
CA ASP A 153 -9.25 -13.43 -5.41
C ASP A 153 -8.02 -12.70 -4.85
N GLY A 154 -7.33 -13.28 -3.88
CA GLY A 154 -6.15 -12.71 -3.23
C GLY A 154 -6.26 -12.63 -1.70
N ALA A 155 -5.21 -12.14 -1.07
CA ALA A 155 -5.23 -11.85 0.36
C ALA A 155 -5.87 -10.48 0.65
N ARG A 156 -6.37 -10.32 1.87
CA ARG A 156 -6.89 -9.06 2.41
C ARG A 156 -6.28 -8.79 3.78
N LEU A 157 -6.00 -7.53 4.07
CA LEU A 157 -5.59 -7.00 5.37
C LEU A 157 -6.52 -5.85 5.76
N LEU A 158 -6.93 -5.79 7.03
CA LEU A 158 -7.51 -4.61 7.65
C LEU A 158 -6.46 -3.88 8.47
N TYR A 159 -6.51 -2.55 8.52
CA TYR A 159 -5.57 -1.74 9.30
C TYR A 159 -6.21 -0.41 9.71
N GLY A 160 -5.65 0.22 10.74
CA GLY A 160 -6.05 1.55 11.15
C GLY A 160 -5.65 1.86 12.59
N GLY A 161 -6.28 2.89 13.15
CA GLY A 161 -6.17 3.21 14.57
C GLY A 161 -6.30 4.71 14.84
N PRO A 162 -6.67 5.08 16.07
CA PRO A 162 -7.03 6.45 16.44
C PRO A 162 -5.82 7.37 16.63
N GLY A 163 -4.59 6.85 16.60
CA GLY A 163 -3.37 7.61 16.83
C GLY A 163 -3.10 7.96 18.30
N ASN A 164 -4.13 8.23 19.10
CA ASN A 164 -4.03 8.50 20.52
C ASN A 164 -3.63 7.23 21.28
N CYS A 165 -2.32 7.00 21.44
CA CYS A 165 -1.67 5.79 21.98
C CYS A 165 -1.98 5.45 23.44
N THR A 166 -3.18 5.69 23.91
CA THR A 166 -3.63 5.37 25.27
C THR A 166 -3.91 3.88 25.35
N LYS A 167 -3.19 3.21 26.25
CA LYS A 167 -3.49 1.85 26.72
C LYS A 167 -4.82 1.81 27.45
#